data_AF-A0A949KV80-F1
#
_entry.id   AF-A0A949KV80-F1
#
_cell.length_a   1.000
_cell.length_b   1.000
_cell.length_c   1.000
_cell.angle_alpha   90.00
_cell.angle_beta   90.00
_cell.angle_gamma   90.00
#
_symmetry.space_group_name_H-M   'P 1'
#
loop_
_entity.id
_entity.type
_entity.pdbx_description
1 polymer ?
#
loop_
_entity_poly.entity_id
_entity_poly.type
_entity_poly.pdbx_seq_one_letter_code
_entity_poly.pdbx_strand_id
1 'polypeptide(L)'
;MIFSPYGSFVIPKQEKGLISTDRDELKKFWKNVEEEAEGLSSAIGIYIFSIRAGKGMRPWYVGKTENAGFFKECFQPHKINHYNYCIAKRKGTPLLTFIPKLTQADNLAQPNGRPQKDISSLEKMLIGACLQKNKDLVNARDTKIFRDMVVHGYLNNPQGGVKNSVKEFKKLIG
;
A
#
# COMPACT_ATOMS: atom_id res chain seq x y z
N MET A 1 -4.59 15.68 10.92
CA MET A 1 -4.03 15.12 9.67
C MET A 1 -5.10 14.25 9.06
N ILE A 2 -5.37 14.39 7.77
CA ILE A 2 -6.47 13.71 7.09
C ILE A 2 -5.87 12.87 5.96
N PHE A 3 -6.32 11.63 5.84
CA PHE A 3 -5.92 10.70 4.80
C PHE A 3 -7.17 10.02 4.28
N SER A 4 -7.37 10.01 2.97
CA SER A 4 -8.55 9.40 2.35
C SER A 4 -8.12 8.42 1.26
N PRO A 5 -8.61 7.17 1.24
CA PRO A 5 -8.31 6.24 0.16
C PRO A 5 -9.11 6.63 -1.09
N TYR A 6 -8.40 6.70 -2.22
CA TYR A 6 -8.99 6.78 -3.55
C TYR A 6 -9.10 5.39 -4.18
N GLY A 7 -9.78 5.32 -5.33
CA GLY A 7 -9.96 4.09 -6.09
C GLY A 7 -8.67 3.30 -6.33
N SER A 8 -8.83 2.00 -6.63
CA SER A 8 -7.70 1.13 -6.99
C SER A 8 -7.56 1.07 -8.50
N PHE A 9 -6.43 1.57 -9.01
CA PHE A 9 -6.15 1.71 -10.43
C PHE A 9 -5.44 0.48 -10.98
N VAL A 10 -5.91 -0.03 -12.12
CA VAL A 10 -5.27 -1.15 -12.81
C VAL A 10 -3.94 -0.71 -13.40
N ILE A 11 -2.86 -1.36 -12.98
CA ILE A 11 -1.53 -1.09 -13.53
C ILE A 11 -1.40 -1.84 -14.87
N PRO A 12 -0.96 -1.19 -15.96
CA PRO A 12 -0.78 -1.85 -17.25
C PRO A 12 0.29 -2.96 -17.15
N LYS A 13 0.06 -4.06 -17.85
CA LYS A 13 1.00 -5.17 -17.97
C LYS A 13 1.38 -5.38 -19.42
N GLN A 14 2.64 -5.73 -19.66
CA GLN A 14 3.09 -6.25 -20.95
C GLN A 14 2.45 -7.62 -21.24
N GLU A 15 2.48 -8.06 -22.49
CA GLU A 15 2.01 -9.39 -22.89
C GLU A 15 2.64 -10.54 -22.08
N LYS A 16 3.92 -10.39 -21.74
CA LYS A 16 4.68 -11.36 -20.91
C LYS A 16 4.35 -11.30 -19.41
N GLY A 17 3.39 -10.46 -19.01
CA GLY A 17 2.81 -10.41 -17.66
C GLY A 17 3.53 -9.52 -16.64
N LEU A 18 4.64 -8.89 -17.01
CA LEU A 18 5.32 -7.89 -16.17
C LEU A 18 4.61 -6.53 -16.23
N ILE A 19 4.85 -5.67 -15.23
CA ILE A 19 4.38 -4.29 -15.26
C ILE A 19 4.95 -3.59 -16.48
N SER A 20 4.08 -2.88 -17.21
CA SER A 20 4.51 -2.12 -18.37
C SER A 20 5.25 -0.86 -17.97
N THR A 21 6.33 -0.60 -18.71
CA THR A 21 7.09 0.65 -18.68
C THR A 21 6.89 1.46 -19.96
N ASP A 22 5.93 1.05 -20.81
CA ASP A 22 5.58 1.78 -22.02
C ASP A 22 5.05 3.18 -21.66
N ARG A 23 5.53 4.19 -22.37
CA ARG A 23 5.24 5.59 -22.05
C ARG A 23 3.77 5.93 -22.27
N ASP A 24 3.15 5.39 -23.32
CA ASP A 24 1.77 5.70 -23.66
C ASP A 24 0.80 4.99 -22.73
N GLU A 25 1.11 3.74 -22.34
CA GLU A 25 0.33 3.02 -21.33
C GLU A 25 0.41 3.68 -19.96
N LEU A 26 1.61 4.10 -19.53
CA LEU A 26 1.75 4.84 -18.27
C LEU A 26 1.07 6.22 -18.33
N LYS A 27 1.12 6.91 -19.47
CA LYS A 27 0.40 8.17 -19.66
C LYS A 27 -1.11 7.97 -19.53
N LYS A 28 -1.67 6.89 -20.11
CA LYS A 28 -3.08 6.53 -19.95
C LYS A 28 -3.42 6.21 -18.50
N PHE A 29 -2.57 5.43 -17.83
CA PHE A 29 -2.73 5.13 -16.41
C PHE A 29 -2.85 6.42 -15.58
N TRP A 30 -1.92 7.36 -15.74
CA TRP A 30 -1.92 8.60 -14.97
C TRP A 30 -3.05 9.55 -15.37
N LYS A 31 -3.48 9.54 -16.63
CA LYS A 31 -4.69 10.26 -17.05
C LYS A 31 -5.92 9.78 -16.26
N ASN A 32 -6.09 8.47 -16.11
CA ASN A 32 -7.20 7.91 -15.34
C ASN A 32 -7.12 8.27 -13.84
N VAL A 33 -5.90 8.38 -13.30
CA VAL A 33 -5.68 8.83 -11.90
C VAL A 33 -6.10 10.29 -11.72
N GLU A 34 -5.76 11.16 -12.68
CA GLU A 34 -6.15 12.57 -12.68
C GLU A 34 -7.65 12.79 -12.92
N GLU A 35 -8.30 11.89 -13.68
CA GLU A 35 -9.76 11.93 -13.88
C GLU A 35 -10.55 11.62 -12.61
N GLU A 36 -10.01 10.78 -11.71
CA GLU A 36 -10.62 10.51 -10.41
C GLU A 36 -10.50 11.72 -9.47
N ALA A 37 -9.31 12.34 -9.42
CA ALA A 37 -9.09 13.58 -8.69
C ALA A 37 -7.91 14.38 -9.27
N GLU A 38 -8.20 15.62 -9.64
CA GLU A 38 -7.22 16.54 -10.18
C GLU A 38 -6.09 16.80 -9.16
N GLY A 39 -4.85 16.59 -9.58
CA GLY A 39 -3.64 16.72 -8.77
C GLY A 39 -3.29 15.47 -7.96
N LEU A 40 -4.03 14.36 -8.10
CA LEU A 40 -3.74 13.13 -7.35
C LEU A 40 -2.37 12.56 -7.71
N SER A 41 -1.94 12.61 -8.98
CA SER A 41 -0.62 12.07 -9.36
C SER A 41 0.54 12.85 -8.75
N SER A 42 0.36 14.14 -8.43
CA SER A 42 1.38 14.98 -7.81
C SER A 42 1.33 14.98 -6.28
N ALA A 43 0.25 14.48 -5.69
CA ALA A 43 0.03 14.46 -4.25
C ALA A 43 1.02 13.57 -3.49
N ILE A 44 1.16 13.85 -2.19
CA ILE A 44 1.92 13.03 -1.24
C ILE A 44 1.02 12.13 -0.39
N GLY A 45 1.55 11.00 0.07
CA GLY A 45 0.77 10.05 0.89
C GLY A 45 1.29 8.62 0.82
N ILE A 46 0.38 7.67 0.99
CA ILE A 46 0.65 6.22 0.94
C ILE A 46 0.09 5.63 -0.34
N TYR A 47 0.75 4.62 -0.88
CA TYR A 47 0.21 3.78 -1.93
C TYR A 47 0.36 2.30 -1.56
N ILE A 48 -0.61 1.50 -1.99
CA ILE A 48 -0.63 0.05 -1.75
C ILE A 48 -0.71 -0.65 -3.10
N PHE A 49 0.31 -1.45 -3.40
CA PHE A 49 0.29 -2.37 -4.52
C PHE A 49 -0.39 -3.67 -4.07
N SER A 50 -1.41 -4.09 -4.81
CA SER A 50 -2.16 -5.30 -4.55
C SER A 50 -2.43 -6.10 -5.82
N ILE A 51 -2.77 -7.37 -5.65
CA ILE A 51 -3.22 -8.22 -6.76
C ILE A 51 -4.68 -8.60 -6.48
N ARG A 52 -5.56 -8.29 -7.43
CA ARG A 52 -6.95 -8.72 -7.42
C ARG A 52 -7.08 -10.07 -8.11
N ALA A 53 -7.66 -11.04 -7.41
CA ALA A 53 -7.94 -12.37 -7.92
C ALA A 53 -9.17 -12.96 -7.21
N GLY A 54 -10.03 -13.66 -7.95
CA GLY A 54 -11.30 -14.17 -7.41
C GLY A 54 -12.14 -13.04 -6.83
N LYS A 55 -12.57 -13.19 -5.57
CA LYS A 55 -13.46 -12.23 -4.87
C LYS A 55 -12.73 -11.17 -4.04
N GLY A 56 -11.40 -11.09 -4.09
CA GLY A 56 -10.64 -10.23 -3.17
C GLY A 56 -9.42 -9.54 -3.76
N MET A 57 -8.86 -8.62 -2.97
CA MET A 57 -7.61 -7.92 -3.23
C MET A 57 -6.60 -8.28 -2.14
N ARG A 58 -5.42 -8.79 -2.54
CA ARG A 58 -4.35 -9.14 -1.61
C ARG A 58 -3.23 -8.11 -1.70
N PRO A 59 -2.89 -7.39 -0.61
CA PRO A 59 -1.81 -6.40 -0.62
C PRO A 59 -0.46 -7.11 -0.69
N TRP A 60 0.47 -6.57 -1.47
CA TRP A 60 1.81 -7.14 -1.67
C TRP A 60 2.93 -6.19 -1.31
N TYR A 61 2.70 -4.88 -1.44
CA TYR A 61 3.67 -3.86 -1.07
C TYR A 61 2.94 -2.59 -0.61
N VAL A 62 3.45 -1.98 0.45
CA VAL A 62 3.04 -0.64 0.91
C VAL A 62 4.22 0.29 0.70
N GLY A 63 4.01 1.44 0.09
CA GLY A 63 5.01 2.47 -0.03
C GLY A 63 4.45 3.84 0.30
N LYS A 64 5.33 4.80 0.53
CA LYS A 64 4.98 6.18 0.75
C LYS A 64 5.67 7.11 -0.24
N THR A 65 5.14 8.32 -0.32
CA THR A 65 5.82 9.44 -0.97
C THR A 65 5.67 10.70 -0.13
N GLU A 66 6.77 11.44 0.04
CA GLU A 66 6.85 12.62 0.93
C GLU A 66 7.54 13.80 0.24
N ASN A 67 8.59 13.53 -0.54
CA ASN A 67 9.40 14.54 -1.24
C ASN A 67 9.06 14.65 -2.73
N ALA A 68 8.23 13.75 -3.25
CA ALA A 68 7.77 13.73 -4.63
C ALA A 68 6.30 13.30 -4.68
N GLY A 69 5.63 13.54 -5.79
CA GLY A 69 4.27 13.01 -5.99
C GLY A 69 4.28 11.52 -6.31
N PHE A 70 3.11 10.88 -6.23
CA PHE A 70 2.93 9.47 -6.59
C PHE A 70 3.48 9.15 -8.00
N PHE A 71 3.29 10.03 -8.97
CA PHE A 71 3.80 9.90 -10.34
C PHE A 71 5.30 9.56 -10.39
N LYS A 72 6.09 10.28 -9.59
CA LYS A 72 7.55 10.17 -9.58
C LYS A 72 8.07 9.04 -8.70
N GLU A 73 7.25 8.56 -7.75
CA GLU A 73 7.68 7.57 -6.76
C GLU A 73 7.26 6.15 -7.10
N CYS A 74 5.99 5.93 -7.45
CA CYS A 74 5.39 4.59 -7.51
C CYS A 74 6.00 3.67 -8.59
N PHE A 75 6.56 4.25 -9.65
CA PHE A 75 7.15 3.51 -10.78
C PHE A 75 8.67 3.68 -10.88
N GLN A 76 9.34 4.06 -9.78
CA GLN A 76 10.81 3.99 -9.77
C GLN A 76 11.27 2.54 -9.99
N PRO A 77 12.45 2.31 -10.63
CA PRO A 77 12.88 0.98 -11.04
C PRO A 77 12.84 -0.07 -9.93
N HIS A 78 13.26 0.29 -8.71
CA HIS A 78 13.27 -0.63 -7.59
C HIS A 78 11.84 -0.98 -7.08
N LYS A 79 10.86 -0.09 -7.23
CA LYS A 79 9.43 -0.38 -6.92
C LYS A 79 8.82 -1.31 -7.95
N ILE A 80 9.09 -1.03 -9.24
CA ILE A 80 8.66 -1.90 -10.34
C ILE A 80 9.22 -3.31 -10.15
N ASN A 81 10.48 -3.44 -9.72
CA ASN A 81 11.07 -4.75 -9.42
C ASN A 81 10.32 -5.49 -8.30
N HIS A 82 9.87 -4.79 -7.25
CA HIS A 82 9.01 -5.40 -6.23
C HIS A 82 7.66 -5.87 -6.82
N TYR A 83 7.02 -5.06 -7.66
CA TYR A 83 5.75 -5.43 -8.31
C TYR A 83 5.93 -6.64 -9.23
N ASN A 84 6.97 -6.61 -10.07
CA ASN A 84 7.32 -7.69 -10.99
C ASN A 84 7.62 -8.98 -10.23
N TYR A 85 8.37 -8.92 -9.14
CA TYR A 85 8.60 -10.07 -8.26
C TYR A 85 7.28 -10.64 -7.70
N CYS A 86 6.32 -9.77 -7.36
CA CYS A 86 5.02 -10.19 -6.86
C CYS A 86 4.15 -10.85 -7.95
N ILE A 87 4.09 -10.29 -9.16
CA ILE A 87 3.20 -10.79 -10.23
C ILE A 87 3.80 -11.95 -11.02
N ALA A 88 5.13 -12.07 -11.15
CA ALA A 88 5.77 -13.10 -11.98
C ALA A 88 5.36 -14.54 -11.58
N LYS A 89 5.02 -14.76 -10.32
CA LYS A 89 4.61 -16.06 -9.78
C LYS A 89 3.10 -16.19 -9.54
N ARG A 90 2.30 -15.20 -9.94
CA ARG A 90 0.90 -15.06 -9.49
C ARG A 90 -0.02 -14.59 -10.61
N LYS A 91 -1.18 -15.23 -10.74
CA LYS A 91 -2.25 -14.77 -11.64
C LYS A 91 -3.06 -13.66 -10.97
N GLY A 92 -3.55 -12.71 -11.76
CA GLY A 92 -4.45 -11.65 -11.30
C GLY A 92 -4.21 -10.30 -11.97
N THR A 93 -5.01 -9.34 -11.53
CA THR A 93 -4.94 -7.94 -11.98
C THR A 93 -4.13 -7.14 -10.96
N PRO A 94 -2.97 -6.58 -11.33
CA PRO A 94 -2.23 -5.69 -10.45
C PRO A 94 -2.97 -4.37 -10.29
N LEU A 95 -3.04 -3.88 -9.05
CA LEU A 95 -3.72 -2.65 -8.69
C LEU A 95 -2.79 -1.76 -7.87
N LEU A 96 -2.95 -0.45 -8.02
CA LEU A 96 -2.37 0.56 -7.15
C LEU A 96 -3.49 1.35 -6.48
N THR A 97 -3.54 1.32 -5.15
CA THR A 97 -4.48 2.13 -4.35
C THR A 97 -3.73 3.32 -3.78
N PHE A 98 -4.25 4.54 -3.97
CA PHE A 98 -3.65 5.75 -3.41
C PHE A 98 -4.39 6.22 -2.17
N ILE A 99 -3.63 6.67 -1.17
CA ILE A 99 -4.13 7.23 0.09
C ILE A 99 -3.39 8.56 0.30
N PRO A 100 -3.75 9.62 -0.45
CA PRO A 100 -3.15 10.94 -0.29
C PRO A 100 -3.40 11.51 1.10
N LYS A 101 -2.45 12.34 1.53
CA LYS A 101 -2.63 13.26 2.65
C LYS A 101 -3.46 14.46 2.17
N LEU A 102 -4.44 14.87 2.95
CA LEU A 102 -5.27 16.04 2.71
C LEU A 102 -4.93 17.16 3.69
N THR A 103 -5.10 18.39 3.23
CA THR A 103 -5.07 19.60 4.07
C THR A 103 -6.36 19.69 4.90
N GLN A 104 -6.43 20.61 5.85
CA GLN A 104 -7.66 20.85 6.62
C GLN A 104 -8.81 21.39 5.76
N ALA A 105 -8.50 21.98 4.61
CA ALA A 105 -9.47 22.44 3.62
C ALA A 105 -9.76 21.35 2.56
N ASP A 106 -9.48 20.09 2.88
CA ASP A 106 -9.72 18.90 2.04
C ASP A 106 -8.95 18.84 0.70
N ASN A 107 -8.03 19.79 0.46
CA ASN A 107 -7.17 19.77 -0.71
C ASN A 107 -6.07 18.71 -0.61
N LEU A 108 -5.65 18.14 -1.75
CA LEU A 108 -4.53 17.21 -1.86
C LEU A 108 -3.20 17.89 -1.46
N ALA A 109 -2.51 17.32 -0.47
CA ALA A 109 -1.23 17.84 -0.03
C ALA A 109 -0.14 17.60 -1.10
N GLN A 110 0.68 18.62 -1.33
CA GLN A 110 1.79 18.58 -2.29
C GLN A 110 3.14 18.47 -1.55
N PRO A 111 4.20 17.98 -2.23
CA PRO A 111 5.55 17.92 -1.65
C PRO A 111 6.03 19.32 -1.25
N ASN A 112 6.60 19.45 -0.05
CA ASN A 112 7.11 20.72 0.48
C ASN A 112 8.57 20.63 0.96
N GLY A 113 9.28 19.56 0.60
CA GLY A 113 10.67 19.32 0.98
C GLY A 113 10.92 18.99 2.45
N ARG A 114 9.86 18.90 3.27
CA ARG A 114 9.97 18.56 4.70
C ARG A 114 9.56 17.10 4.94
N PRO A 115 10.25 16.37 5.83
CA PRO A 115 9.83 15.05 6.25
C PRO A 115 8.42 15.05 6.85
N GLN A 116 7.59 14.09 6.43
CA GLN A 116 6.19 13.98 6.84
C GLN A 116 6.03 12.83 7.86
N LYS A 117 6.29 13.12 9.15
CA LYS A 117 6.26 12.10 10.22
C LYS A 117 4.92 11.34 10.31
N ASP A 118 3.84 12.00 9.94
CA ASP A 118 2.50 11.42 9.88
C ASP A 118 2.35 10.39 8.76
N ILE A 119 2.84 10.69 7.54
CA ILE A 119 2.90 9.73 6.43
C ILE A 119 3.74 8.52 6.84
N SER A 120 4.92 8.75 7.43
CA SER A 120 5.79 7.69 7.93
C SER A 120 5.12 6.81 8.99
N SER A 121 4.37 7.40 9.92
CA SER A 121 3.64 6.65 10.95
C SER A 121 2.52 5.80 10.35
N LEU A 122 1.75 6.38 9.42
CA LEU A 122 0.67 5.68 8.73
C LEU A 122 1.18 4.51 7.88
N GLU A 123 2.32 4.70 7.19
CA GLU A 123 2.97 3.63 6.42
C GLU A 123 3.22 2.40 7.29
N LYS A 124 3.81 2.59 8.48
CA LYS A 124 4.13 1.50 9.41
C LYS A 124 2.87 0.78 9.90
N MET A 125 1.82 1.53 10.23
CA MET A 125 0.53 0.96 10.64
C MET A 125 -0.10 0.12 9.51
N LEU A 126 -0.08 0.64 8.28
CA LEU A 126 -0.63 -0.05 7.11
C LEU A 126 0.21 -1.26 6.70
N ILE A 127 1.54 -1.23 6.87
CA ILE A 127 2.41 -2.41 6.71
C ILE A 127 1.96 -3.50 7.69
N GLY A 128 1.74 -3.18 8.96
CA GLY A 128 1.25 -4.13 9.96
C GLY A 128 -0.11 -4.75 9.57
N ALA A 129 -1.07 -3.90 9.18
CA ALA A 129 -2.39 -4.36 8.73
C ALA A 129 -2.31 -5.23 7.46
N CYS A 130 -1.46 -4.85 6.50
CA CYS A 130 -1.25 -5.62 5.27
C CYS A 130 -0.54 -6.94 5.55
N LEU A 131 0.40 -7.01 6.49
CA LEU A 131 1.06 -8.25 6.92
C LEU A 131 0.08 -9.23 7.58
N GLN A 132 -0.90 -8.74 8.32
CA GLN A 132 -1.95 -9.59 8.88
C GLN A 132 -2.79 -10.24 7.78
N LYS A 133 -3.07 -9.50 6.69
CA LYS A 133 -3.79 -10.03 5.51
C LYS A 133 -2.91 -10.86 4.57
N ASN A 134 -1.62 -10.55 4.48
CA ASN A 134 -0.65 -11.23 3.63
C ASN A 134 0.72 -11.33 4.33
N LYS A 135 1.03 -12.52 4.87
CA LYS A 135 2.32 -12.78 5.53
C LYS A 135 3.52 -12.66 4.57
N ASP A 136 3.29 -12.78 3.27
CA ASP A 136 4.30 -12.68 2.21
C ASP A 136 4.50 -11.24 1.69
N LEU A 137 4.07 -10.21 2.44
CA LEU A 137 4.27 -8.80 2.07
C LEU A 137 5.77 -8.53 1.82
N VAL A 138 6.11 -7.92 0.67
CA VAL A 138 7.51 -7.79 0.23
C VAL A 138 8.24 -6.58 0.79
N ASN A 139 7.59 -5.80 1.64
CA ASN A 139 8.24 -4.72 2.39
C ASN A 139 9.48 -5.23 3.12
N ALA A 140 10.65 -4.67 2.79
CA ALA A 140 11.93 -5.05 3.40
C ALA A 140 12.16 -4.40 4.77
N ARG A 141 11.51 -3.25 5.03
CA ARG A 141 11.66 -2.44 6.25
C ARG A 141 10.36 -2.42 7.04
N ASP A 142 10.48 -2.11 8.33
CA ASP A 142 9.37 -1.98 9.27
C ASP A 142 8.46 -3.22 9.38
N THR A 143 8.94 -4.40 8.98
CA THR A 143 8.19 -5.66 9.07
C THR A 143 8.60 -6.54 10.24
N LYS A 144 9.81 -6.36 10.79
CA LYS A 144 10.38 -7.24 11.84
C LYS A 144 9.49 -7.32 13.08
N ILE A 145 9.08 -6.17 13.62
CA ILE A 145 8.15 -6.12 14.77
C ILE A 145 6.86 -6.87 14.44
N PHE A 146 6.26 -6.63 13.27
CA PHE A 146 5.00 -7.25 12.89
C PHE A 146 5.11 -8.73 12.48
N ARG A 147 6.32 -9.25 12.25
CA ARG A 147 6.55 -10.67 11.93
C ARG A 147 6.95 -11.47 13.17
N ASP A 148 7.79 -10.89 14.02
CA ASP A 148 8.45 -11.61 15.11
C ASP A 148 7.72 -11.43 16.45
N MET A 149 7.06 -10.28 16.66
CA MET A 149 6.36 -10.03 17.91
C MET A 149 5.06 -10.84 17.96
N VAL A 150 4.90 -11.59 19.03
CA VAL A 150 3.67 -12.30 19.37
C VAL A 150 3.01 -11.58 20.53
N VAL A 151 1.81 -11.05 20.28
CA VAL A 151 0.93 -10.51 21.32
C VAL A 151 -0.35 -11.32 21.28
N HIS A 152 -0.49 -12.24 22.25
CA HIS A 152 -1.66 -13.12 22.33
C HIS A 152 -2.95 -12.30 22.34
N GLY A 153 -3.86 -12.61 21.42
CA GLY A 153 -5.12 -11.89 21.22
C GLY A 153 -5.05 -10.78 20.17
N TYR A 154 -3.87 -10.44 19.66
CA TYR A 154 -3.67 -9.29 18.77
C TYR A 154 -2.76 -9.57 17.56
N LEU A 155 -1.51 -9.96 17.80
CA LEU A 155 -0.46 -10.03 16.77
C LEU A 155 0.19 -11.41 16.76
N ASN A 156 0.25 -12.03 15.57
CA ASN A 156 0.89 -13.34 15.33
C ASN A 156 0.52 -14.43 16.34
N ASN A 157 -0.77 -14.56 16.66
CA ASN A 157 -1.26 -15.55 17.61
C ASN A 157 -0.84 -16.97 17.21
N PRO A 158 -0.15 -17.73 18.10
CA PRO A 158 0.10 -19.14 17.86
C PRO A 158 -1.23 -19.92 17.88
N GLN A 159 -1.28 -21.02 17.13
CA GLN A 159 -2.42 -21.93 17.14
C GLN A 159 -2.49 -22.66 18.49
N GLY A 160 -3.67 -22.73 19.12
CA GLY A 160 -3.86 -23.44 20.37
C GLY A 160 -4.97 -22.88 21.26
N GLY A 161 -5.20 -23.53 22.40
CA GLY A 161 -6.17 -23.09 23.40
C GLY A 161 -5.80 -21.74 24.01
N VAL A 162 -6.70 -20.77 23.91
CA VAL A 162 -6.48 -19.41 24.41
C VAL A 162 -7.05 -19.25 25.82
N LYS A 163 -6.21 -18.75 26.74
CA LYS A 163 -6.60 -18.36 28.11
C LYS A 163 -7.73 -17.31 28.06
N ASN A 164 -8.55 -17.25 29.10
CA ASN A 164 -9.65 -16.27 29.18
C ASN A 164 -9.16 -14.82 29.08
N SER A 165 -8.03 -14.48 29.70
CA SER A 165 -7.43 -13.14 29.60
C SER A 165 -7.11 -12.73 28.15
N VAL A 166 -6.73 -13.69 27.29
CA VAL A 166 -6.48 -13.42 25.86
C VAL A 166 -7.79 -13.15 25.11
N LYS A 167 -8.87 -13.85 25.46
CA LYS A 167 -10.19 -13.62 24.87
C LYS A 167 -10.75 -12.26 25.28
N GLU A 168 -10.60 -11.88 26.56
CA GLU A 168 -10.99 -10.57 27.07
C GLU A 168 -10.18 -9.45 26.41
N PHE A 169 -8.86 -9.61 26.33
CA PHE A 169 -8.00 -8.65 25.65
C PHE A 169 -8.38 -8.49 24.16
N LYS A 170 -8.64 -9.59 23.45
CA LYS A 170 -9.10 -9.51 22.05
C LYS A 170 -10.40 -8.71 21.92
N LYS A 171 -11.38 -8.96 22.80
CA LYS A 171 -12.64 -8.20 22.81
C LYS A 171 -12.43 -6.70 23.09
N LEU A 172 -11.46 -6.37 23.94
CA LEU A 172 -11.15 -4.98 24.28
C LEU A 172 -10.59 -4.20 23.09
N ILE A 173 -9.72 -4.84 22.28
CA ILE A 173 -8.97 -4.16 21.22
C ILE A 173 -9.58 -4.29 19.81
N GLY A 174 -10.54 -5.21 19.63
CA GLY A 174 -11.18 -5.51 18.33
C GLY A 174 -10.71 -6.83 17.72
#